data_AF-A0A2D5I3L8-F1
#
_entry.id   AF-A0A2D5I3L8-F1
#
_cell.length_a   1.000
_cell.length_b   1.000
_cell.length_c   1.000
_cell.angle_alpha   90.00
_cell.angle_beta   90.00
_cell.angle_gamma   90.00
#
_symmetry.space_group_name_H-M   'P 1'
#
loop_
_entity.id
_entity.type
_entity.pdbx_description
1 polymer ?
#
loop_
_entity_poly.entity_id
_entity_poly.type
_entity_poly.pdbx_seq_one_letter_code
_entity_poly.pdbx_strand_id
1 'polypeptide(L)'
;MITVRCKECKTELTSSSKLQFCGCPNQMSLLENKVGAKDFDKVVMITNDVERRIDSHFSREELLYQEERRRRKVRRLDFEVR
;
A
#
# COMPACT_ATOMS: atom_id res chain seq x y z
N MET A 1 -6.76 -14.84 -0.21
CA MET A 1 -5.57 -15.64 -0.53
C MET A 1 -4.54 -14.72 -1.16
N ILE A 2 -3.31 -14.76 -0.67
CA ILE A 2 -2.21 -13.95 -1.20
C ILE A 2 -1.29 -14.87 -1.97
N THR A 3 -0.95 -14.51 -3.20
CA THR A 3 0.11 -15.17 -3.97
C THR A 3 1.28 -14.23 -4.14
N VAL A 4 2.46 -14.71 -3.78
CA VAL A 4 3.69 -13.92 -3.76
C VAL A 4 4.76 -14.65 -4.54
N ARG A 5 5.50 -13.93 -5.36
CA ARG A 5 6.59 -14.45 -6.18
C ARG A 5 7.91 -13.80 -5.81
N CYS A 6 8.93 -14.63 -5.65
CA CYS A 6 10.30 -14.15 -5.53
C CYS A 6 10.90 -13.92 -6.92
N LYS A 7 11.53 -12.77 -7.16
CA LYS A 7 12.21 -12.47 -8.43
C LYS A 7 13.49 -13.31 -8.62
N GLU A 8 14.16 -13.69 -7.54
CA GLU A 8 15.44 -14.42 -7.61
C GLU A 8 15.26 -15.88 -8.05
N CYS A 9 14.36 -16.62 -7.41
CA CYS A 9 14.13 -18.04 -7.71
C CYS A 9 12.88 -18.29 -8.57
N LYS A 10 12.10 -17.24 -8.86
CA LYS A 10 10.82 -17.29 -9.62
C LYS A 10 9.74 -18.17 -8.99
N THR A 11 9.97 -18.72 -7.79
CA THR A 11 9.01 -19.52 -7.05
C THR A 11 7.84 -18.67 -6.60
N GLU A 12 6.65 -19.22 -6.77
CA GLU A 12 5.39 -18.65 -6.32
C GLU A 12 4.95 -19.38 -5.05
N LEU A 13 4.65 -18.62 -4.01
CA LEU A 13 4.11 -19.13 -2.75
C LEU A 13 2.68 -18.65 -2.60
N THR A 14 1.79 -19.57 -2.23
CA THR A 14 0.38 -19.30 -1.98
C THR A 14 0.10 -19.38 -0.49
N SER A 15 -0.65 -18.40 0.02
CA SER A 15 -1.00 -18.29 1.44
C SER A 15 -1.51 -19.62 2.00
N SER A 16 -0.80 -20.16 2.99
CA SER A 16 -1.13 -21.38 3.72
C SER A 16 -0.91 -21.17 5.22
N SER A 17 -1.50 -22.02 6.06
CA SER A 17 -1.31 -21.99 7.52
C SER A 17 0.09 -22.43 7.95
N LYS A 18 0.80 -23.17 7.10
CA LYS A 18 2.19 -23.55 7.33
C LYS A 18 3.13 -22.50 6.75
N LEU A 19 4.22 -22.26 7.46
CA LEU A 19 5.31 -21.40 7.02
C LEU A 19 5.97 -21.99 5.77
N GLN A 20 5.94 -21.24 4.67
CA GLN A 20 6.56 -21.63 3.40
C GLN A 20 7.80 -20.76 3.13
N PHE A 21 8.80 -21.33 2.46
CA PHE A 21 10.05 -20.65 2.13
C PHE A 21 10.46 -20.91 0.68
N CYS A 22 11.09 -19.91 0.04
CA CYS A 22 11.64 -20.04 -1.32
C CYS A 22 12.97 -20.82 -1.39
N GLY A 23 13.73 -20.91 -0.29
CA GLY A 23 15.10 -21.45 -0.27
C GLY A 23 16.17 -20.59 -0.96
N CYS A 24 15.81 -19.38 -1.37
CA CYS A 24 16.66 -18.39 -2.04
C CYS A 24 17.48 -17.54 -1.04
N PRO A 25 18.57 -16.86 -1.45
CA PRO A 25 19.36 -16.02 -0.55
C PRO A 25 18.55 -14.84 0.01
N ASN A 26 17.51 -14.38 -0.70
CA ASN A 26 16.54 -13.42 -0.19
C ASN A 26 15.62 -13.98 0.93
N GLN A 27 15.60 -15.31 1.15
CA GLN A 27 14.81 -16.00 2.17
C GLN A 27 13.36 -15.49 2.29
N MET A 28 12.66 -15.43 1.15
CA MET A 28 11.24 -15.09 1.13
C MET A 28 10.45 -16.15 1.91
N SER A 29 9.68 -15.69 2.90
CA SER A 29 8.78 -16.48 3.73
C SER A 29 7.34 -16.00 3.61
N LEU A 30 6.42 -16.95 3.64
CA LEU A 30 4.98 -16.69 3.60
C LEU A 30 4.30 -17.46 4.73
N LEU A 31 3.56 -16.75 5.57
CA LEU A 31 2.73 -17.33 6.62
C LEU A 31 1.37 -16.65 6.61
N GLU A 32 0.32 -17.37 6.24
CA GLU A 32 -1.03 -16.84 6.08
C GLU A 32 -1.04 -15.57 5.21
N ASN A 33 -1.15 -14.39 5.84
CA ASN A 33 -1.16 -13.07 5.18
C ASN A 33 0.11 -12.25 5.43
N LYS A 34 1.13 -12.81 6.08
CA LYS A 34 2.39 -12.15 6.39
C LYS A 34 3.47 -12.58 5.40
N VAL A 35 4.14 -11.60 4.81
CA VAL A 35 5.26 -11.80 3.91
C VAL A 35 6.53 -11.33 4.59
N GLY A 36 7.54 -12.20 4.66
CA GLY A 36 8.88 -11.85 5.11
C GLY A 36 9.88 -12.01 3.96
N ALA A 37 10.88 -11.13 3.89
CA ALA A 37 12.02 -11.27 3.00
C ALA A 37 13.17 -10.42 3.53
N LYS A 38 14.40 -10.72 3.11
CA LYS A 38 15.57 -9.88 3.41
C LYS A 38 15.53 -8.57 2.62
N ASP A 39 15.03 -8.63 1.40
CA ASP A 39 14.91 -7.55 0.44
C ASP A 39 13.54 -7.64 -0.26
N PHE A 40 12.70 -6.62 -0.03
CA PHE A 40 11.35 -6.54 -0.58
C PHE A 40 11.33 -6.08 -2.04
N ASP A 41 12.38 -5.44 -2.56
CA ASP A 41 12.44 -5.01 -3.97
C ASP A 41 12.44 -6.21 -4.92
N LYS A 42 12.84 -7.37 -4.39
CA LYS A 42 12.89 -8.66 -5.07
C LYS A 42 11.64 -9.51 -4.87
N VAL A 43 10.60 -8.96 -4.25
CA VAL A 43 9.34 -9.65 -3.98
C VAL A 43 8.22 -8.99 -4.78
N VAL A 44 7.39 -9.80 -5.45
CA VAL A 44 6.24 -9.31 -6.22
C VAL A 44 4.98 -10.01 -5.74
N MET A 45 3.96 -9.25 -5.36
CA MET A 45 2.63 -9.80 -5.10
C MET A 45 1.89 -9.97 -6.43
N ILE A 46 1.44 -11.19 -6.74
CA ILE A 46 0.73 -11.49 -7.99
C ILE A 46 -0.78 -11.30 -7.80
N THR A 47 -1.35 -11.91 -6.77
CA THR A 47 -2.76 -11.73 -6.41
C THR A 47 -2.90 -11.29 -4.97
N ASN A 48 -3.78 -10.32 -4.78
CA ASN A 48 -4.34 -9.96 -3.49
C ASN A 48 -5.86 -9.92 -3.70
N ASP A 49 -6.60 -10.80 -3.02
CA ASP A 49 -8.07 -10.82 -3.06
C ASP A 49 -8.72 -9.64 -2.33
N VAL A 50 -7.94 -8.61 -1.99
CA VAL A 50 -8.48 -7.38 -1.42
C VAL A 50 -9.15 -6.64 -2.57
N GLU A 51 -10.48 -6.57 -2.54
CA GLU A 51 -11.24 -5.60 -3.33
C GLU A 51 -10.55 -4.24 -3.15
N ARG A 52 -9.85 -3.79 -4.19
CA ARG A 52 -9.33 -2.43 -4.23
C ARG A 52 -10.54 -1.51 -4.35
N ARG A 53 -11.17 -1.22 -3.23
CA ARG A 53 -12.06 -0.07 -3.10
C ARG A 53 -11.16 1.15 -3.20
N ILE A 54 -10.82 1.52 -4.43
CA ILE A 54 -10.29 2.84 -4.75
C ILE A 54 -11.49 3.78 -4.76
N ASP A 55 -12.27 3.77 -3.69
CA ASP A 55 -13.03 4.95 -3.35
C ASP A 55 -11.98 5.89 -2.77
N SER A 56 -11.93 7.10 -3.29
CA SER A 56 -11.22 8.18 -2.61
C SER A 56 -11.59 8.12 -1.13
N HIS A 57 -10.60 8.17 -0.24
CA HIS A 57 -10.87 8.25 1.21
C HIS A 57 -11.89 9.35 1.52
N PHE A 58 -11.93 10.37 0.67
CA PHE A 58 -12.88 11.45 0.72
C PHE A 58 -14.17 11.12 -0.02
N SER A 59 -15.30 11.46 0.61
CA SER A 59 -16.56 11.56 -0.11
C SER A 59 -16.47 12.62 -1.21
N ARG A 60 -17.39 12.57 -2.18
CA ARG A 60 -17.47 13.58 -3.24
C ARG A 60 -17.59 15.01 -2.68
N GLU A 61 -18.28 15.17 -1.55
CA GLU A 61 -18.46 16.46 -0.87
C GLU A 61 -17.15 16.96 -0.25
N GLU A 62 -16.37 16.06 0.36
CA GLU A 62 -15.08 16.40 0.96
C GLU A 62 -14.03 16.79 -0.11
N LEU A 63 -14.08 16.18 -1.30
CA LEU A 63 -13.26 16.59 -2.44
C LEU A 63 -13.57 18.03 -2.88
N LEU A 64 -14.86 18.37 -2.99
CA LEU A 64 -15.31 19.72 -3.34
C LEU A 64 -14.86 20.75 -2.30
N TYR A 65 -14.98 20.42 -1.01
CA TYR A 65 -14.48 21.27 0.07
C TYR A 65 -12.98 21.55 -0.04
N GLN A 66 -12.16 20.53 -0.36
CA GLN A 66 -10.72 20.71 -0.54
C GLN A 66 -10.39 21.60 -1.74
N GLU A 67 -11.09 21.43 -2.86
CA GLU A 67 -10.92 22.30 -4.04
C GLU A 67 -11.28 23.75 -3.74
N GLU A 68 -12.40 24.00 -3.05
CA GLU A 68 -12.78 25.34 -2.62
C GLU A 68 -11.72 25.96 -1.71
N ARG A 69 -11.18 25.19 -0.76
CA ARG A 69 -10.13 25.67 0.13
C ARG A 69 -8.86 26.03 -0.63
N ARG A 70 -8.47 25.24 -1.64
CA ARG A 70 -7.36 25.58 -2.55
C ARG A 70 -7.63 26.87 -3.33
N ARG A 71 -8.88 27.13 -3.73
CA ARG A 71 -9.28 28.35 -4.44
C ARG A 71 -9.33 29.59 -3.55
N ARG A 72 -9.51 29.44 -2.24
CA ARG A 72 -9.49 30.56 -1.28
C ARG A 72 -8.05 31.09 -1.17
N LYS A 73 -7.75 32.19 -1.87
CA LYS A 73 -6.50 32.94 -1.71
C LYS A 73 -6.33 33.34 -0.23
N VAL A 74 -5.13 33.12 0.32
CA VAL A 74 -4.77 33.56 1.66
C VAL A 74 -4.85 35.08 1.70
N ARG A 75 -5.81 35.63 2.46
CA ARG A 75 -5.90 37.07 2.72
C ARG A 75 -5.06 37.38 3.94
N ARG A 76 -4.08 38.28 3.78
CA ARG A 76 -3.38 38.85 4.94
C ARG A 76 -4.37 39.74 5.68
N LEU A 77 -4.50 39.51 6.98
CA LEU A 77 -5.24 40.38 7.88
C LEU A 77 -4.26 41.43 8.37
N ASP A 78 -4.47 42.68 7.98
CA ASP A 78 -3.74 43.81 8.53
C ASP A 78 -4.46 44.24 9.81
N PHE A 79 -3.77 44.20 10.94
CA PHE A 79 -4.29 44.66 12.22
C PHE A 79 -3.78 46.08 12.47
N GLU A 80 -4.68 47.01 12.79
CA GLU A 80 -4.28 48.33 13.30
C GLU A 80 -3.80 48.17 14.75
N VAL A 81 -2.52 48.46 14.97
CA VAL A 81 -1.93 48.52 16.31
C VAL A 81 -2.35 49.85 16.94
N ARG A 82 -3.15 49.78 18.01
CA ARG A 82 -3.49 50.93 18.87
C ARG A 82 -2.42 51.20 19.90
#